data_AF-A0A316PWU6-F1
#
_entry.id   AF-A0A316PWU6-F1
#
_cell.length_a   1.000
_cell.length_b   1.000
_cell.length_c   1.000
_cell.angle_alpha   90.00
_cell.angle_beta   90.00
_cell.angle_gamma   90.00
#
_symmetry.space_group_name_H-M   'P 1'
#
loop_
_entity.id
_entity.type
_entity.pdbx_description
1 polymer ?
#
loop_
_entity_poly.entity_id
_entity_poly.type
_entity_poly.pdbx_seq_one_letter_code
_entity_poly.pdbx_strand_id
1 'polypeptide(L)'
;MVATAFFHVHGVKYVLVKRAQLWAADNNEFVYFFSCPHLTVERYEQCLQLAYDRGSQLIHPDENHMSSYIVALFLCDSCDAEAKKRLKRCRIRKSFQFSLKGWMEVHTAVVDLGMDSVTANSDGRKTAEFLKSVLHPKRKKRGLFRK
;
A
#
# COMPACT_ATOMS: atom_id res chain seq x y z
N MET A 1 -5.75 -11.07 -10.67
CA MET A 1 -6.03 -9.69 -10.22
C MET A 1 -7.52 -9.45 -10.36
N VAL A 2 -8.20 -8.93 -9.34
CA VAL A 2 -9.66 -8.78 -9.31
C VAL A 2 -10.13 -7.32 -9.26
N ALA A 3 -9.28 -6.40 -8.76
CA ALA A 3 -9.58 -4.97 -8.72
C ALA A 3 -8.29 -4.15 -8.67
N THR A 4 -8.42 -2.86 -8.95
CA THR A 4 -7.37 -1.84 -8.77
C THR A 4 -7.97 -0.59 -8.14
N ALA A 5 -7.21 0.10 -7.30
CA ALA A 5 -7.59 1.41 -6.75
C ALA A 5 -6.39 2.36 -6.77
N PHE A 6 -6.63 3.61 -7.14
CA PHE A 6 -5.60 4.63 -7.25
C PHE A 6 -5.96 5.82 -6.37
N PHE A 7 -4.99 6.30 -5.61
CA PHE A 7 -5.14 7.43 -4.72
C PHE A 7 -4.00 8.43 -4.96
N HIS A 8 -4.36 9.69 -5.13
CA HIS A 8 -3.45 10.78 -5.47
C HIS A 8 -3.67 11.95 -4.52
N VAL A 9 -2.60 12.39 -3.88
CA VAL A 9 -2.63 13.51 -2.93
C VAL A 9 -1.62 14.55 -3.36
N HIS A 10 -2.14 15.76 -3.64
CA HIS A 10 -1.34 16.95 -3.91
C HIS A 10 -1.38 17.87 -2.69
N GLY A 11 -0.24 18.05 -2.02
CA GLY A 11 -0.08 18.98 -0.91
C GLY A 11 0.66 20.23 -1.37
N VAL A 12 0.17 21.43 -1.01
CA VAL A 12 0.84 22.70 -1.33
C VAL A 12 0.85 23.60 -0.10
N LYS A 13 1.95 24.33 0.09
CA LYS A 13 2.05 25.41 1.07
C LYS A 13 2.38 26.73 0.40
N TYR A 14 1.72 27.80 0.84
CA TYR A 14 1.90 29.16 0.32
C TYR A 14 2.37 30.11 1.42
N VAL A 15 2.98 31.23 1.05
CA VAL A 15 3.36 32.33 1.94
C VAL A 15 2.63 33.60 1.53
N LEU A 16 1.79 34.14 2.42
CA LEU A 16 0.98 35.37 2.25
C LEU A 16 -0.07 35.31 1.13
N VAL A 17 0.28 34.90 -0.08
CA VAL A 17 -0.60 34.82 -1.26
C VAL A 17 -0.45 33.49 -1.99
N LYS A 18 -1.51 33.02 -2.65
CA LYS A 18 -1.49 31.75 -3.42
C LYS A 18 -0.44 31.71 -4.54
N ARG A 19 -0.02 32.88 -5.05
CA ARG A 19 1.03 32.98 -6.07
C ARG A 19 2.43 32.72 -5.51
N ALA A 20 2.64 32.90 -4.21
CA ALA A 20 3.91 32.67 -3.54
C ALA A 20 3.91 31.28 -2.92
N GLN A 21 4.02 30.26 -3.77
CA GLN A 21 4.12 28.86 -3.37
C GLN A 21 5.49 28.59 -2.73
N LEU A 22 5.48 28.00 -1.54
CA LEU A 22 6.68 27.62 -0.79
C LEU A 22 7.18 26.24 -1.19
N TRP A 23 6.26 25.28 -1.30
CA TRP A 23 6.54 23.91 -1.75
C TRP A 23 5.26 23.23 -2.21
N ALA A 24 5.39 22.23 -3.08
CA ALA A 24 4.38 21.22 -3.36
C ALA A 24 4.95 19.81 -3.19
N ALA A 25 4.07 18.85 -2.90
CA ALA A 25 4.43 17.45 -2.72
C ALA A 25 3.29 16.55 -3.18
N ASP A 26 3.58 15.69 -4.15
CA ASP A 26 2.68 14.67 -4.68
C ASP A 26 2.99 13.31 -4.08
N ASN A 27 1.96 12.69 -3.51
CA ASN A 27 2.01 11.33 -2.97
C ASN A 27 0.96 10.47 -3.66
N ASN A 28 1.40 9.36 -4.25
CA ASN A 28 0.54 8.46 -4.99
C ASN A 28 0.51 7.07 -4.35
N GLU A 29 -0.63 6.39 -4.45
CA GLU A 29 -0.79 5.00 -4.03
C GLU A 29 -1.57 4.22 -5.10
N PHE A 30 -0.97 3.12 -5.55
CA PHE A 30 -1.52 2.24 -6.58
C PHE A 30 -1.74 0.85 -5.98
N VAL A 31 -3.00 0.51 -5.71
CA VAL A 31 -3.38 -0.73 -5.04
C VAL A 31 -3.90 -1.75 -6.05
N TYR A 32 -3.31 -2.94 -6.03
CA TYR A 32 -3.65 -4.08 -6.86
C TYR A 32 -4.17 -5.22 -5.99
N PHE A 33 -5.42 -5.62 -6.23
CA PHE A 33 -6.09 -6.64 -5.45
C PHE A 33 -5.99 -7.99 -6.17
N PHE A 34 -5.49 -9.00 -5.46
CA PHE A 34 -5.38 -10.37 -5.92
C PHE A 34 -6.23 -11.26 -5.03
N SER A 35 -7.11 -12.06 -5.61
CA SER A 35 -7.88 -13.06 -4.88
C SER A 35 -7.50 -14.44 -5.39
N CYS A 36 -7.26 -15.37 -4.47
CA CYS A 36 -6.98 -16.77 -4.77
C CYS A 36 -7.37 -17.66 -3.58
N PRO A 37 -7.88 -18.88 -3.80
CA PRO A 37 -8.23 -19.77 -2.68
C PRO A 37 -7.02 -20.10 -1.79
N HIS A 38 -5.88 -20.38 -2.42
CA HIS A 38 -4.62 -20.67 -1.75
C HIS A 38 -3.47 -19.88 -2.39
N LEU A 39 -2.70 -19.18 -1.55
CA LEU A 39 -1.55 -18.37 -1.95
C LEU A 39 -0.26 -19.19 -1.87
N THR A 40 0.25 -19.61 -3.04
CA THR A 40 1.56 -20.24 -3.18
C THR A 40 2.66 -19.20 -3.39
N VAL A 41 3.91 -19.63 -3.28
CA VAL A 41 5.10 -18.80 -3.55
C VAL A 41 5.08 -18.28 -4.99
N GLU A 42 4.82 -19.15 -5.97
CA GLU A 42 4.85 -18.83 -7.40
C GLU A 42 3.77 -17.79 -7.73
N ARG A 43 2.56 -17.97 -7.18
CA ARG A 43 1.46 -17.02 -7.35
C ARG A 43 1.79 -15.67 -6.74
N TYR A 44 2.35 -15.66 -5.54
CA TYR A 44 2.78 -14.43 -4.88
C TYR A 44 3.78 -13.67 -5.77
N GLU A 45 4.80 -14.33 -6.30
CA GLU A 45 5.84 -13.70 -7.12
C GLU A 45 5.29 -13.17 -8.45
N GLN A 46 4.47 -13.97 -9.14
CA GLN A 46 3.82 -13.54 -10.39
C GLN A 46 2.94 -12.30 -10.18
N CYS A 47 2.15 -12.29 -9.11
CA CYS A 47 1.27 -11.17 -8.81
C CYS A 47 2.04 -9.94 -8.35
N LEU A 48 3.10 -10.11 -7.55
CA LEU A 48 3.99 -9.03 -7.13
C LEU A 48 4.64 -8.38 -8.33
N GLN A 49 5.18 -9.17 -9.26
CA GLN A 49 5.80 -8.68 -10.49
C GLN A 49 4.78 -7.91 -11.33
N LEU A 50 3.57 -8.47 -11.51
CA LEU A 50 2.51 -7.80 -12.25
C LEU A 50 2.10 -6.45 -11.64
N ALA A 51 1.97 -6.38 -10.31
CA ALA A 51 1.65 -5.14 -9.60
C ALA A 51 2.78 -4.11 -9.75
N TYR A 52 4.04 -4.57 -9.61
CA TYR A 52 5.22 -3.74 -9.78
C TYR A 52 5.31 -3.17 -11.20
N ASP A 53 5.12 -3.99 -12.23
CA ASP A 53 5.21 -3.55 -13.63
C ASP A 53 4.13 -2.53 -13.96
N ARG A 54 2.88 -2.81 -13.60
CA ARG A 54 1.76 -1.89 -13.84
C ARG A 54 1.89 -0.60 -13.05
N GLY A 55 2.24 -0.69 -11.77
CA GLY A 55 2.42 0.50 -10.93
C GLY A 55 3.60 1.35 -11.40
N SER A 56 4.71 0.72 -11.78
CA SER A 56 5.90 1.43 -12.26
C SER A 56 5.64 2.21 -13.55
N GLN A 57 4.77 1.72 -14.42
CA GLN A 57 4.38 2.43 -15.64
C GLN A 57 3.58 3.72 -15.38
N LEU A 58 2.88 3.80 -14.23
CA LEU A 58 2.07 4.95 -13.86
C LEU A 58 2.86 6.00 -13.05
N ILE A 59 4.05 5.66 -12.57
CA ILE A 59 4.87 6.58 -11.78
C ILE A 59 5.65 7.49 -12.73
N HIS A 60 5.23 8.75 -12.79
CA HIS A 60 5.89 9.81 -13.53
C HIS A 60 6.52 10.79 -12.52
N PRO A 61 7.82 10.62 -12.18
CA PRO A 61 8.49 11.47 -11.21
C PRO A 61 8.77 12.84 -11.84
N ASP A 62 7.87 13.79 -11.58
CA ASP A 62 8.06 15.21 -11.87
C ASP A 62 8.79 15.93 -10.72
N GLU A 63 8.78 17.26 -10.72
CA GLU A 63 9.45 18.08 -9.70
C GLU A 63 8.72 18.09 -8.35
N ASN A 64 7.43 17.77 -8.32
CA ASN A 64 6.62 17.75 -7.10
C ASN A 64 6.45 16.33 -6.55
N HIS A 65 6.75 15.29 -7.33
CA HIS A 65 6.68 13.90 -6.92
C HIS A 65 7.54 13.64 -5.67
N MET A 66 6.87 13.38 -4.56
CA MET A 66 7.49 13.07 -3.28
C MET A 66 7.59 11.57 -3.06
N SER A 67 6.47 10.85 -3.18
CA SER A 67 6.45 9.39 -3.02
C SER A 67 5.37 8.69 -3.83
N SER A 68 5.64 7.45 -4.22
CA SER A 68 4.66 6.55 -4.80
C SER A 68 4.70 5.18 -4.14
N TYR A 69 3.55 4.65 -3.74
CA TYR A 69 3.42 3.31 -3.19
C TYR A 69 2.75 2.38 -4.19
N ILE A 70 3.38 1.25 -4.49
CA ILE A 70 2.75 0.15 -5.22
C ILE A 70 2.33 -0.89 -4.20
N VAL A 71 1.04 -1.14 -4.06
CA VAL A 71 0.50 -2.07 -3.05
C VAL A 71 -0.02 -3.32 -3.73
N ALA A 72 0.59 -4.47 -3.44
CA ALA A 72 0.07 -5.78 -3.81
C ALA A 72 -0.69 -6.39 -2.62
N LEU A 73 -2.02 -6.38 -2.69
CA LEU A 73 -2.89 -6.90 -1.65
C LEU A 73 -3.48 -8.25 -2.07
N PHE A 74 -3.24 -9.27 -1.26
CA PHE A 74 -3.69 -10.64 -1.47
C PHE A 74 -4.85 -10.97 -0.53
N LEU A 75 -5.94 -11.51 -1.07
CA LEU A 75 -7.04 -12.12 -0.33
C LEU A 75 -7.03 -13.62 -0.61
N CYS A 76 -6.92 -14.43 0.44
CA CYS A 76 -6.92 -15.89 0.30
C CYS A 76 -7.58 -16.59 1.49
N ASP A 77 -8.03 -17.81 1.28
CA ASP A 77 -8.57 -18.66 2.35
C ASP A 77 -7.46 -19.40 3.10
N SER A 78 -6.30 -19.59 2.46
CA SER A 78 -5.11 -20.18 3.04
C SER A 78 -3.83 -19.72 2.33
N CYS A 79 -2.69 -19.81 3.01
CA CYS A 79 -1.42 -19.29 2.51
C CYS A 79 -0.25 -20.16 2.96
N ASP A 80 0.66 -20.48 2.04
CA ASP A 80 1.90 -21.17 2.35
C ASP A 80 2.76 -20.37 3.34
N ALA A 81 3.35 -21.05 4.32
CA ALA A 81 4.24 -20.42 5.28
C ALA A 81 5.44 -19.74 4.59
N GLU A 82 5.97 -20.35 3.52
CA GLU A 82 7.07 -19.78 2.75
C GLU A 82 6.61 -18.57 1.90
N ALA A 83 5.41 -18.60 1.32
CA ALA A 83 4.84 -17.43 0.63
C ALA A 83 4.67 -16.26 1.61
N LYS A 84 4.11 -16.51 2.79
CA LYS A 84 3.96 -15.51 3.86
C LYS A 84 5.30 -14.94 4.33
N LYS A 85 6.35 -15.76 4.37
CA LYS A 85 7.71 -15.34 4.72
C LYS A 85 8.35 -14.48 3.63
N ARG A 86 8.22 -14.86 2.35
CA ARG A 86 8.68 -14.03 1.22
C ARG A 86 7.96 -12.71 1.17
N LEU A 87 6.64 -12.72 1.37
CA LEU A 87 5.81 -11.52 1.48
C LEU A 87 6.35 -10.58 2.56
N LYS A 88 6.55 -11.06 3.80
CA LYS A 88 7.09 -10.25 4.90
C LYS A 88 8.49 -9.67 4.62
N ARG A 89 9.31 -10.39 3.87
CA ARG A 89 10.70 -10.01 3.53
C ARG A 89 10.79 -9.13 2.29
N CYS A 90 9.70 -8.93 1.56
CA CYS A 90 9.69 -8.10 0.36
C CYS A 90 10.18 -6.69 0.67
N ARG A 91 11.23 -6.27 -0.03
CA ARG A 91 11.84 -4.96 0.13
C ARG A 91 12.26 -4.40 -1.23
N ILE A 92 11.33 -3.77 -1.92
CA ILE A 92 11.56 -3.14 -3.22
C ILE A 92 11.40 -1.64 -3.04
N ARG A 93 12.48 -0.91 -3.34
CA ARG A 93 12.53 0.55 -3.28
C ARG A 93 13.25 1.08 -4.50
N LYS A 94 12.82 2.20 -5.04
CA LYS A 94 13.52 2.90 -6.11
C LYS A 94 13.49 4.40 -5.85
N SER A 95 14.66 5.01 -5.85
CA SER A 95 14.80 6.47 -5.79
C SER A 95 14.89 7.04 -7.21
N PHE A 96 14.28 8.19 -7.43
CA PHE A 96 14.37 8.92 -8.69
C PHE A 96 15.31 10.11 -8.53
N GLN A 97 16.36 10.16 -9.36
CA GLN A 97 17.41 11.18 -9.31
C GLN A 97 17.97 11.38 -7.89
N PHE A 98 18.47 10.33 -7.25
CA PHE A 98 18.98 10.36 -5.87
C PHE A 98 17.96 10.92 -4.85
N SER A 99 16.68 10.63 -5.08
CA SER A 99 15.52 11.10 -4.30
C SER A 99 15.18 12.58 -4.46
N LEU A 100 15.83 13.30 -5.39
CA LEU A 100 15.46 14.68 -5.75
C LEU A 100 14.09 14.75 -6.42
N LYS A 101 13.67 13.68 -7.12
CA LYS A 101 12.32 13.52 -7.67
C LYS A 101 11.52 12.47 -6.93
N GLY A 102 11.74 12.39 -5.63
CA GLY A 102 11.07 11.44 -4.76
C GLY A 102 11.51 9.99 -4.97
N TRP A 103 10.69 9.10 -4.44
CA TRP A 103 10.98 7.67 -4.36
C TRP A 103 9.71 6.84 -4.53
N MET A 104 9.87 5.55 -4.72
CA MET A 104 8.78 4.59 -4.64
C MET A 104 9.15 3.39 -3.81
N GLU A 105 8.13 2.80 -3.18
CA GLU A 105 8.24 1.56 -2.40
C GLU A 105 7.09 0.61 -2.70
N VAL A 106 7.37 -0.68 -2.57
CA VAL A 106 6.34 -1.71 -2.70
C VAL A 106 5.85 -2.16 -1.32
N HIS A 107 4.55 -2.11 -1.12
CA HIS A 107 3.88 -2.69 0.04
C HIS A 107 3.23 -4.00 -0.38
N THR A 108 3.48 -5.06 0.38
CA THR A 108 2.80 -6.33 0.19
C THR A 108 2.00 -6.67 1.42
N ALA A 109 0.77 -7.12 1.24
CA ALA A 109 -0.10 -7.50 2.34
C ALA A 109 -0.96 -8.70 1.93
N VAL A 110 -1.18 -9.63 2.86
CA VAL A 110 -2.10 -10.75 2.71
C VAL A 110 -3.14 -10.72 3.83
N VAL A 111 -4.39 -10.88 3.44
CA VAL A 111 -5.54 -11.16 4.28
C VAL A 111 -5.85 -12.65 4.10
N ASP A 112 -5.55 -13.42 5.14
CA ASP A 112 -5.84 -14.85 5.23
C ASP A 112 -7.16 -15.02 5.97
N LEU A 113 -8.22 -15.34 5.24
CA LEU A 113 -9.59 -15.46 5.74
C LEU A 113 -9.79 -16.72 6.58
N GLY A 114 -9.08 -17.81 6.28
CA GLY A 114 -9.17 -19.05 7.06
C GLY A 114 -8.54 -18.90 8.44
N MET A 115 -7.42 -18.19 8.53
CA MET A 115 -6.72 -17.91 9.80
C MET A 115 -7.14 -16.59 10.45
N ASP A 116 -8.06 -15.85 9.83
CA ASP A 116 -8.50 -14.51 10.23
C ASP A 116 -7.32 -13.57 10.57
N SER A 117 -6.34 -13.51 9.65
CA SER A 117 -5.07 -12.84 9.91
C SER A 117 -4.64 -11.91 8.78
N VAL A 118 -4.10 -10.75 9.15
CA VAL A 118 -3.49 -9.81 8.21
C VAL A 118 -1.99 -9.74 8.45
N THR A 119 -1.23 -9.92 7.39
CA THR A 119 0.24 -9.88 7.39
C THR A 119 0.74 -8.97 6.28
N ALA A 120 1.77 -8.18 6.54
CA ALA A 120 2.44 -7.35 5.54
C ALA A 120 3.95 -7.35 5.70
N ASN A 121 4.67 -6.83 4.71
CA ASN A 121 6.07 -6.44 4.87
C ASN A 121 6.22 -5.25 5.84
N SER A 122 7.46 -4.92 6.20
CA SER A 122 7.74 -3.79 7.12
C SER A 122 7.13 -2.48 6.63
N ASP A 123 7.19 -2.28 5.31
CA ASP A 123 6.82 -1.03 4.65
C ASP A 123 5.28 -0.91 4.59
N GLY A 124 4.58 -2.02 4.36
CA GLY A 124 3.12 -2.14 4.41
C GLY A 124 2.51 -2.26 5.82
N ARG A 125 3.27 -2.03 6.91
CA ARG A 125 2.74 -2.18 8.29
C ARG A 125 1.47 -1.35 8.52
N LYS A 126 1.47 -0.09 8.09
CA LYS A 126 0.30 0.80 8.22
C LYS A 126 -0.90 0.28 7.43
N THR A 127 -0.66 -0.26 6.23
CA THR A 127 -1.70 -0.92 5.42
C THR A 127 -2.29 -2.11 6.16
N ALA A 128 -1.47 -2.95 6.81
CA ALA A 128 -1.96 -4.06 7.61
C ALA A 128 -2.77 -3.60 8.84
N GLU A 129 -2.34 -2.56 9.54
CA GLU A 129 -3.08 -1.98 10.68
C GLU A 129 -4.45 -1.44 10.24
N PHE A 130 -4.49 -0.73 9.10
CA PHE A 130 -5.72 -0.23 8.50
C PHE A 130 -6.66 -1.38 8.13
N LEU A 131 -6.17 -2.39 7.41
CA LEU A 131 -6.97 -3.56 7.03
C LEU A 131 -7.53 -4.30 8.25
N LYS A 132 -6.73 -4.47 9.31
CA LYS A 132 -7.22 -5.05 10.58
C LYS A 132 -8.36 -4.23 11.19
N SER A 133 -8.29 -2.89 11.11
CA SER A 133 -9.35 -2.02 11.62
C SER A 133 -10.65 -2.11 10.83
N VAL A 134 -10.55 -2.38 9.52
CA VAL A 134 -11.70 -2.55 8.62
C VAL A 134 -12.34 -3.93 8.81
N LEU A 135 -11.53 -4.98 8.93
CA LEU A 135 -12.01 -6.36 9.13
C LEU A 135 -12.52 -6.61 10.55
N HIS A 136 -11.91 -5.97 11.55
CA HIS A 136 -12.28 -6.08 12.96
C HIS A 136 -12.61 -4.71 13.56
N PRO A 137 -13.76 -4.11 13.17
CA PRO A 137 -14.16 -2.84 13.73
C PRO A 137 -14.37 -2.97 15.24
N LYS A 138 -13.60 -2.20 16.02
CA LYS A 138 -13.82 -2.12 17.47
C LYS A 138 -15.23 -1.60 17.72
N ARG A 139 -16.07 -2.36 18.44
CA ARG A 139 -17.37 -1.86 18.92
C ARG A 139 -17.13 -0.57 19.73
N LYS A 140 -17.65 0.57 19.26
CA LYS A 140 -17.71 1.79 20.06
C LYS A 140 -18.50 1.46 21.34
N LYS A 141 -17.88 1.59 22.51
CA LYS A 141 -18.63 1.66 23.77
C LYS A 141 -19.56 2.87 23.64
N ARG A 142 -20.87 2.65 23.54
CA ARG A 142 -21.86 3.72 23.74
C ARG A 142 -21.62 4.23 25.16
N GLY A 143 -21.00 5.40 25.28
CA GLY A 143 -20.88 6.06 26.57
C GLY A 143 -22.28 6.20 27.14
N LEU A 144 -22.52 5.63 28.31
CA LEU A 144 -23.67 6.03 29.12
C LEU A 144 -23.47 7.52 29.39
N PHE A 145 -24.21 8.38 28.68
CA PHE A 145 -24.49 9.72 29.15
C PHE A 145 -25.23 9.54 30.47
N ARG A 146 -24.51 9.70 31.58
CA ARG A 146 -25.13 9.96 32.88
C ARG A 146 -25.74 11.36 32.79
N LYS A 147 -27.06 11.42 32.90
CA LYS A 147 -27.84 12.63 33.14
C LYS A 147 -27.46 13.23 34.50
#